data_AF-A0A4Q6AAY1-F1
#
_entry.id   AF-A0A4Q6AAY1-F1
#
_cell.length_a   1.000
_cell.length_b   1.000
_cell.length_c   1.000
_cell.angle_alpha   90.00
_cell.angle_beta   90.00
_cell.angle_gamma   90.00
#
_symmetry.space_group_name_H-M   'P 1'
#
loop_
_entity.id
_entity.type
_entity.pdbx_description
1 polymer ?
#
loop_
_entity_poly.entity_id
_entity_poly.type
_entity_poly.pdbx_seq_one_letter_code
_entity_poly.pdbx_strand_id
1 'polypeptide(L)'
;VYMRSGVRFIDAFTVSLINMGATLVFMPLAGLLALLLLDESLTSGLVTVMLQYGFGFFSLFLVVFLLAFWKPVWIGRLISHAAQWIAARLPRYRDKILRWSEETTLSIQTYQQTCQLLLQKNKGLFLLSLLITTVLYLNKYCMQYFILLGLGIEADLLQVISIQVLIQFMIYFAPSPGGSGFAEMSIAVLFGKFVPAAVLPLFTLLQRSYLLFFPAVIGATVVIRLLQRQAKDWGEEPVVTAKENSNKKD
;
A
#
# COMPACT_ATOMS: atom_id res chain seq x y z
N VAL A 1 14.09 -4.49 6.48
CA VAL A 1 13.77 -4.39 7.93
C VAL A 1 13.07 -5.64 8.42
N TYR A 2 11.88 -6.01 7.92
CA TYR A 2 11.16 -7.24 8.34
C TYR A 2 11.96 -8.56 8.22
N MET A 3 12.69 -8.73 7.11
CA MET A 3 13.57 -9.89 6.88
C MET A 3 14.71 -10.04 7.91
N ARG A 4 15.07 -8.96 8.60
CA ARG A 4 16.14 -8.94 9.61
C ARG A 4 15.63 -9.35 11.00
N SER A 5 14.31 -9.34 11.20
CA SER A 5 13.65 -9.70 12.47
C SER A 5 13.17 -11.16 12.52
N GLY A 6 13.60 -12.00 11.56
CA GLY A 6 13.19 -13.40 11.46
C GLY A 6 11.89 -13.65 10.69
N VAL A 7 11.26 -12.61 10.12
CA VAL A 7 10.06 -12.76 9.27
C VAL A 7 10.51 -13.14 7.87
N ARG A 8 10.09 -14.30 7.37
CA ARG A 8 10.44 -14.75 6.01
C ARG A 8 9.85 -13.77 5.00
N PHE A 9 10.56 -13.51 3.89
CA PHE A 9 10.10 -12.62 2.79
C PHE A 9 8.66 -12.90 2.39
N ILE A 10 8.41 -14.19 2.37
CA ILE A 10 7.18 -14.90 2.15
C ILE A 10 6.12 -14.40 3.16
N ASP A 11 6.30 -14.51 4.48
CA ASP A 11 5.29 -14.04 5.45
C ASP A 11 4.95 -12.53 5.28
N ALA A 12 5.95 -11.69 4.94
CA ALA A 12 5.73 -10.27 4.65
C ALA A 12 4.92 -10.03 3.37
N PHE A 13 5.17 -10.81 2.31
CA PHE A 13 4.39 -10.75 1.07
C PHE A 13 2.92 -11.10 1.33
N THR A 14 2.61 -12.03 2.23
CA THR A 14 1.23 -12.48 2.49
C THR A 14 0.46 -11.46 3.27
N VAL A 15 1.10 -10.85 4.27
CA VAL A 15 0.50 -9.73 4.99
C VAL A 15 0.20 -8.59 4.03
N SER A 16 1.13 -8.29 3.11
CA SER A 16 0.91 -7.29 2.06
C SER A 16 -0.27 -7.67 1.15
N LEU A 17 -0.41 -8.94 0.82
CA LEU A 17 -1.44 -9.44 -0.08
C LEU A 17 -2.83 -9.44 0.58
N ILE A 18 -2.92 -9.88 1.85
CA ILE A 18 -4.13 -9.76 2.67
C ILE A 18 -4.54 -8.29 2.79
N ASN A 19 -3.58 -7.40 3.06
CA ASN A 19 -3.84 -5.97 3.15
C ASN A 19 -4.31 -5.38 1.81
N MET A 20 -3.72 -5.82 0.69
CA MET A 20 -4.15 -5.42 -0.65
C MET A 20 -5.59 -5.87 -0.93
N GLY A 21 -5.93 -7.13 -0.64
CA GLY A 21 -7.29 -7.65 -0.76
C GLY A 21 -8.29 -6.91 0.12
N ALA A 22 -7.94 -6.66 1.39
CA ALA A 22 -8.75 -5.87 2.30
C ALA A 22 -8.97 -4.45 1.77
N THR A 23 -7.95 -3.81 1.20
CA THR A 23 -8.05 -2.47 0.61
C THR A 23 -8.95 -2.46 -0.63
N LEU A 24 -8.84 -3.47 -1.50
CA LEU A 24 -9.67 -3.62 -2.70
C LEU A 24 -11.16 -3.82 -2.40
N VAL A 25 -11.49 -4.43 -1.26
CA VAL A 25 -12.88 -4.56 -0.80
C VAL A 25 -13.33 -3.31 -0.06
N PHE A 26 -12.49 -2.80 0.84
CA PHE A 26 -12.80 -1.65 1.69
C PHE A 26 -13.07 -0.40 0.86
N MET A 27 -12.28 -0.14 -0.19
CA MET A 27 -12.40 1.11 -0.93
C MET A 27 -13.73 1.32 -1.66
N PRO A 28 -14.18 0.40 -2.52
CA PRO A 28 -15.48 0.54 -3.17
C PRO A 28 -16.63 0.50 -2.14
N LEU A 29 -16.51 -0.26 -1.06
CA LEU A 29 -17.52 -0.27 0.01
C LEU A 29 -17.60 1.10 0.72
N ALA A 30 -16.45 1.68 1.08
CA ALA A 30 -16.38 2.99 1.71
C ALA A 30 -16.87 4.08 0.76
N GLY A 31 -16.48 4.04 -0.52
CA GLY A 31 -16.97 4.95 -1.55
C GLY A 31 -18.48 4.88 -1.73
N LEU A 32 -19.06 3.67 -1.71
CA LEU A 32 -20.51 3.47 -1.79
C LEU A 32 -21.21 4.04 -0.53
N LEU A 33 -20.70 3.76 0.66
CA LEU A 33 -21.24 4.30 1.91
C LEU A 33 -21.15 5.83 1.93
N ALA A 34 -20.05 6.41 1.48
CA ALA A 34 -19.89 7.86 1.39
C ALA A 34 -20.91 8.48 0.43
N LEU A 35 -21.24 7.82 -0.69
CA LEU A 35 -22.28 8.30 -1.61
C LEU A 35 -23.67 8.28 -0.98
N LEU A 36 -24.01 7.24 -0.24
CA LEU A 36 -25.31 7.13 0.44
C LEU A 36 -25.48 8.17 1.56
N LEU A 37 -24.38 8.65 2.12
CA LEU A 37 -24.36 9.62 3.22
C LEU A 37 -24.17 11.07 2.76
N LEU A 38 -23.82 11.29 1.49
CA LEU A 38 -23.54 12.62 0.95
C LEU A 38 -24.76 13.17 0.22
N ASP A 39 -25.06 14.45 0.39
CA ASP A 39 -26.18 15.10 -0.30
C ASP A 39 -26.03 15.05 -1.83
N GLU A 40 -27.11 14.72 -2.53
CA GLU A 40 -27.20 14.63 -4.01
C GLU A 40 -26.84 15.94 -4.74
N SER A 41 -26.78 17.07 -4.03
CA SER A 41 -26.32 18.36 -4.59
C SER A 41 -24.80 18.40 -4.84
N LEU A 42 -24.06 17.45 -4.25
CA LEU A 42 -22.60 17.43 -4.25
C LEU A 42 -22.04 16.56 -5.38
N THR A 43 -22.82 15.59 -5.87
CA THR A 43 -22.53 14.69 -6.98
C THR A 43 -22.77 15.39 -8.34
N SER A 44 -21.89 16.34 -8.68
CA SER A 44 -21.88 16.91 -10.03
C SER A 44 -21.63 15.81 -11.08
N GLY A 45 -22.05 16.04 -12.34
CA GLY A 45 -21.92 15.04 -13.41
C GLY A 45 -20.49 14.50 -13.60
N LEU A 46 -19.45 15.30 -13.34
CA LEU A 46 -18.05 14.86 -13.41
C LEU A 46 -17.71 13.87 -12.29
N VAL A 47 -18.18 14.11 -11.06
CA VAL A 47 -17.98 13.21 -9.92
C VAL A 47 -18.65 11.86 -10.17
N THR A 48 -19.90 11.88 -10.67
CA THR A 48 -20.65 10.66 -11.01
C THR A 48 -19.95 9.81 -12.07
N VAL A 49 -19.43 10.45 -13.13
CA VAL A 49 -18.68 9.75 -14.19
C VAL A 49 -17.41 9.12 -13.62
N MET A 50 -16.64 9.86 -12.80
CA MET A 50 -15.41 9.34 -12.21
C MET A 50 -15.68 8.19 -11.21
N LEU A 51 -16.78 8.25 -10.48
CA LEU A 51 -17.21 7.16 -9.60
C LEU A 51 -17.59 5.91 -10.40
N GLN A 52 -18.36 6.05 -11.48
CA GLN A 52 -18.77 4.91 -12.31
C GLN A 52 -17.56 4.17 -12.90
N TYR A 53 -16.62 4.91 -13.51
CA TYR A 53 -15.36 4.32 -13.98
C TYR A 53 -14.56 3.73 -12.83
N GLY A 54 -14.60 4.38 -11.68
CA GLY A 54 -13.90 3.93 -10.51
C GLY A 54 -14.39 2.59 -9.96
N PHE A 55 -15.70 2.45 -9.80
CA PHE A 55 -16.32 1.17 -9.43
C PHE A 55 -16.03 0.08 -10.46
N GLY A 56 -16.05 0.43 -11.76
CA GLY A 56 -15.68 -0.50 -12.82
C GLY A 56 -14.24 -1.00 -12.69
N PHE A 57 -13.29 -0.09 -12.48
CA PHE A 57 -11.88 -0.44 -12.31
C PHE A 57 -11.62 -1.27 -11.05
N PHE A 58 -12.15 -0.89 -9.88
CA PHE A 58 -11.99 -1.70 -8.67
C PHE A 58 -12.67 -3.06 -8.80
N SER A 59 -13.85 -3.13 -9.40
CA SER A 59 -14.55 -4.40 -9.63
C SER A 59 -13.72 -5.32 -10.54
N LEU A 60 -13.20 -4.79 -11.65
CA LEU A 60 -12.29 -5.53 -12.53
C LEU A 60 -11.05 -6.02 -11.77
N PHE A 61 -10.41 -5.13 -11.01
CA PHE A 61 -9.19 -5.46 -10.27
C PHE A 61 -9.46 -6.48 -9.15
N LEU A 62 -10.61 -6.38 -8.48
CA LEU A 62 -11.08 -7.34 -7.49
C LEU A 62 -11.37 -8.69 -8.12
N VAL A 63 -11.98 -8.75 -9.31
CA VAL A 63 -12.18 -10.00 -10.06
C VAL A 63 -10.83 -10.61 -10.43
N VAL A 64 -9.90 -9.83 -10.98
CA VAL A 64 -8.53 -10.32 -11.30
C VAL A 64 -7.83 -10.83 -10.05
N PHE A 65 -7.96 -10.10 -8.94
CA PHE A 65 -7.40 -10.49 -7.65
C PHE A 65 -8.02 -11.80 -7.12
N LEU A 66 -9.34 -11.94 -7.16
CA LEU A 66 -10.03 -13.17 -6.77
C LEU A 66 -9.66 -14.35 -7.69
N LEU A 67 -9.55 -14.13 -9.00
CA LEU A 67 -9.10 -15.15 -9.95
C LEU A 67 -7.66 -15.61 -9.68
N ALA A 68 -6.76 -14.70 -9.32
CA ALA A 68 -5.41 -15.03 -8.90
C ALA A 68 -5.42 -15.96 -7.67
N PHE A 69 -6.39 -15.80 -6.78
CA PHE A 69 -6.56 -16.62 -5.56
C PHE A 69 -7.32 -17.93 -5.80
N TRP A 70 -8.20 -17.98 -6.80
CA TRP A 70 -9.08 -19.14 -7.03
C TRP A 70 -8.32 -20.38 -7.48
N LYS A 71 -7.21 -20.24 -8.22
CA LYS A 71 -6.39 -21.38 -8.65
C LYS A 71 -4.88 -21.11 -8.42
N PRO A 72 -4.35 -21.47 -7.23
CA PRO A 72 -2.92 -21.31 -6.90
C PRO A 72 -1.94 -21.89 -7.95
N VAL A 73 -2.35 -22.95 -8.65
CA VAL A 73 -1.56 -23.64 -9.70
C VAL A 73 -1.36 -22.80 -10.98
N TRP A 74 -2.17 -21.75 -11.20
CA TRP A 74 -2.00 -20.86 -12.36
C TRP A 74 -0.86 -19.85 -12.16
N ILE A 75 -0.69 -19.30 -10.97
CA ILE A 75 0.41 -18.36 -10.67
C ILE A 75 1.77 -19.06 -10.84
N GLY A 76 1.91 -20.29 -10.33
CA GLY A 76 3.12 -21.10 -10.53
C GLY A 76 3.42 -21.38 -12.01
N ARG A 77 2.38 -21.62 -12.83
CA ARG A 77 2.52 -21.83 -14.28
C ARG A 77 2.82 -20.56 -15.06
N LEU A 78 2.28 -19.41 -14.64
CA LEU A 78 2.56 -18.12 -15.27
C LEU A 78 4.02 -17.69 -15.02
N ILE A 79 4.50 -17.88 -13.79
CA ILE A 79 5.89 -17.63 -13.42
C ILE A 79 6.82 -18.54 -14.21
N SER A 80 6.50 -19.84 -14.35
CA SER A 80 7.33 -20.76 -15.13
C SER A 80 7.31 -20.44 -16.63
N HIS A 81 6.16 -20.04 -17.20
CA HIS A 81 6.09 -19.59 -18.60
C HIS A 81 6.87 -18.30 -18.84
N ALA A 82 6.71 -17.30 -17.96
CA ALA A 82 7.44 -16.04 -18.04
C ALA A 82 8.95 -16.29 -17.87
N ALA A 83 9.34 -17.15 -16.94
CA ALA A 83 10.74 -17.55 -16.75
C ALA A 83 11.29 -18.27 -17.98
N GLN A 84 10.54 -19.18 -18.60
CA GLN A 84 10.95 -19.85 -19.85
C GLN A 84 11.05 -18.87 -21.02
N TRP A 85 10.15 -17.90 -21.12
CA TRP A 85 10.18 -16.86 -22.16
C TRP A 85 11.38 -15.92 -22.00
N ILE A 86 11.67 -15.49 -20.76
CA ILE A 86 12.84 -14.67 -20.44
C ILE A 86 14.14 -15.46 -20.62
N ALA A 87 14.16 -16.73 -20.22
CA ALA A 87 15.30 -17.62 -20.38
C ALA A 87 15.57 -17.96 -21.86
N ALA A 88 14.54 -17.98 -22.71
CA ALA A 88 14.69 -18.08 -24.16
C ALA A 88 15.28 -16.81 -24.79
N ARG A 89 15.03 -15.63 -24.19
CA ARG A 89 15.55 -14.33 -24.65
C ARG A 89 16.96 -14.03 -24.14
N LEU A 90 17.38 -14.63 -23.02
CA LEU A 90 18.67 -14.40 -22.34
C LEU A 90 19.36 -15.74 -22.02
N PRO A 91 19.96 -16.41 -23.01
CA PRO A 91 20.54 -17.76 -22.85
C PRO A 91 21.72 -17.81 -21.86
N ARG A 92 22.40 -16.67 -21.60
CA ARG A 92 23.55 -16.56 -20.69
C ARG A 92 23.20 -16.80 -19.21
N TYR A 93 21.93 -16.69 -18.82
CA TYR A 93 21.47 -16.85 -17.42
C TYR A 93 20.39 -17.93 -17.26
N ARG A 94 20.19 -18.75 -18.29
CA ARG A 94 19.09 -19.74 -18.40
C ARG A 94 18.99 -20.66 -17.18
N ASP A 95 20.12 -21.23 -16.75
CA ASP A 95 20.16 -22.20 -15.64
C ASP A 95 19.95 -21.54 -14.27
N LYS A 96 20.36 -20.27 -14.11
CA LYS A 96 20.05 -19.47 -12.91
C LYS A 96 18.57 -19.09 -12.85
N ILE A 97 17.97 -18.73 -13.99
CA ILE A 97 16.55 -18.35 -14.09
C ILE A 97 15.63 -19.56 -13.83
N LEU A 98 15.99 -20.74 -14.36
CA LEU A 98 15.23 -21.97 -14.16
C LEU A 98 15.32 -22.48 -12.71
N ARG A 99 16.51 -22.50 -12.10
CA ARG A 99 16.66 -22.85 -10.67
C ARG A 99 15.91 -21.87 -9.77
N TRP A 100 16.00 -20.57 -10.05
CA TRP A 100 15.25 -19.55 -9.32
C TRP A 100 13.73 -19.71 -9.50
N SER A 101 13.26 -20.11 -10.68
CA SER A 101 11.86 -20.43 -10.96
C SER A 101 11.37 -21.64 -10.17
N GLU A 102 12.15 -22.73 -10.09
CA GLU A 102 11.78 -23.94 -9.35
C GLU A 102 11.78 -23.69 -7.83
N GLU A 103 12.81 -23.03 -7.29
CA GLU A 103 12.89 -22.64 -5.88
C GLU A 103 11.77 -21.66 -5.50
N THR A 104 11.43 -20.71 -6.37
CA THR A 104 10.32 -19.78 -6.18
C THR A 104 8.97 -20.50 -6.25
N THR A 105 8.80 -21.47 -7.15
CA THR A 105 7.54 -22.22 -7.29
C THR A 105 7.29 -23.12 -6.09
N LEU A 106 8.31 -23.83 -5.60
CA LEU A 106 8.23 -24.64 -4.38
C LEU A 106 7.96 -23.77 -3.14
N SER A 107 8.66 -22.64 -3.02
CA SER A 107 8.45 -21.69 -1.93
C SER A 107 7.03 -21.10 -1.93
N ILE A 108 6.45 -20.82 -3.11
CA ILE A 108 5.07 -20.33 -3.27
C ILE A 108 4.04 -21.42 -2.90
N GLN A 109 4.29 -22.69 -3.22
CA GLN A 109 3.37 -23.79 -2.92
C GLN A 109 3.30 -24.11 -1.42
N THR A 110 4.44 -24.24 -0.74
CA THR A 110 4.50 -24.45 0.73
C THR A 110 3.90 -23.26 1.50
N TYR A 111 4.05 -22.07 0.93
CA TYR A 111 3.50 -20.83 1.47
C TYR A 111 1.99 -20.69 1.30
N GLN A 112 1.43 -21.06 0.15
CA GLN A 112 -0.03 -21.05 -0.04
C GLN A 112 -0.73 -22.04 0.88
N GLN A 113 -0.11 -23.18 1.18
CA GLN A 113 -0.59 -24.10 2.21
C GLN A 113 -0.55 -23.45 3.59
N THR A 114 0.50 -22.70 3.92
CA THR A 114 0.61 -21.97 5.21
C THR A 114 -0.41 -20.84 5.32
N CYS A 115 -0.67 -20.10 4.22
CA CYS A 115 -1.71 -19.08 4.16
C CYS A 115 -3.11 -19.66 4.28
N GLN A 116 -3.39 -20.77 3.59
CA GLN A 116 -4.65 -21.49 3.77
C GLN A 116 -4.78 -21.97 5.22
N LEU A 117 -3.72 -22.51 5.83
CA LEU A 117 -3.73 -22.93 7.22
C LEU A 117 -3.95 -21.76 8.19
N LEU A 118 -3.35 -20.60 7.95
CA LEU A 118 -3.52 -19.39 8.77
C LEU A 118 -4.91 -18.75 8.59
N LEU A 119 -5.42 -18.64 7.35
CA LEU A 119 -6.77 -18.17 7.07
C LEU A 119 -7.83 -19.15 7.60
N GLN A 120 -7.58 -20.47 7.54
CA GLN A 120 -8.49 -21.49 8.04
C GLN A 120 -8.47 -21.57 9.58
N LYS A 121 -7.30 -21.48 10.22
CA LYS A 121 -7.19 -21.52 11.69
C LYS A 121 -7.72 -20.23 12.35
N ASN A 122 -7.49 -19.07 11.75
CA ASN A 122 -7.82 -17.77 12.36
C ASN A 122 -8.57 -16.85 11.39
N LYS A 123 -9.83 -17.19 11.06
CA LYS A 123 -10.75 -16.35 10.26
C LYS A 123 -10.84 -14.89 10.76
N GLY A 124 -10.61 -14.66 12.06
CA GLY A 124 -10.62 -13.33 12.68
C GLY A 124 -9.48 -12.40 12.25
N LEU A 125 -8.37 -12.91 11.68
CA LEU A 125 -7.26 -12.07 11.24
C LEU A 125 -7.64 -11.15 10.07
N PHE A 126 -8.46 -11.62 9.14
CA PHE A 126 -8.95 -10.79 8.05
C PHE A 126 -9.85 -9.66 8.56
N LEU A 127 -10.78 -9.99 9.49
CA LEU A 127 -11.65 -8.99 10.11
C LEU A 127 -10.84 -7.96 10.91
N LEU A 128 -9.84 -8.41 11.66
CA LEU A 128 -8.95 -7.55 12.43
C LEU A 128 -8.12 -6.65 11.51
N SER A 129 -7.60 -7.18 10.39
CA SER A 129 -6.92 -6.39 9.37
C SER A 129 -7.84 -5.33 8.77
N LEU A 130 -9.10 -5.70 8.46
CA LEU A 130 -10.09 -4.75 7.95
C LEU A 130 -10.38 -3.65 8.98
N LEU A 131 -10.58 -4.00 10.24
CA LEU A 131 -10.86 -3.07 11.34
C LEU A 131 -9.68 -2.11 11.54
N ILE A 132 -8.45 -2.61 11.61
CA ILE A 132 -7.24 -1.77 11.73
C ILE A 132 -7.16 -0.81 10.54
N THR A 133 -7.39 -1.30 9.32
CA THR A 133 -7.40 -0.46 8.12
C THR A 133 -8.47 0.62 8.21
N THR A 134 -9.69 0.28 8.63
CA THR A 134 -10.77 1.25 8.84
C THR A 134 -10.40 2.32 9.86
N VAL A 135 -9.87 1.93 11.02
CA VAL A 135 -9.45 2.87 12.08
C VAL A 135 -8.33 3.79 11.59
N LEU A 136 -7.36 3.25 10.83
CA LEU A 136 -6.26 4.02 10.25
C LEU A 136 -6.78 5.07 9.26
N TYR A 137 -7.69 4.69 8.35
CA TYR A 137 -8.29 5.64 7.42
C TYR A 137 -9.17 6.67 8.12
N LEU A 138 -9.97 6.25 9.10
CA LEU A 138 -10.83 7.14 9.87
C LEU A 138 -10.00 8.19 10.62
N ASN A 139 -8.87 7.79 11.23
CA ASN A 139 -7.94 8.73 11.84
C ASN A 139 -7.43 9.78 10.83
N LYS A 140 -7.06 9.35 9.62
CA LYS A 140 -6.62 10.27 8.54
C LYS A 140 -7.73 11.23 8.11
N TYR A 141 -8.99 10.78 8.09
CA TYR A 141 -10.13 11.60 7.69
C TYR A 141 -10.54 12.58 8.78
N CYS A 142 -10.59 12.14 10.05
CA CYS A 142 -10.83 13.02 11.19
C CYS A 142 -9.77 14.12 11.30
N MET A 143 -8.51 13.81 10.97
CA MET A 143 -7.45 14.82 10.98
C MET A 143 -7.76 16.01 10.05
N GLN A 144 -8.36 15.75 8.88
CA GLN A 144 -8.74 16.84 7.97
C GLN A 144 -9.86 17.70 8.49
N TYR A 145 -10.83 17.11 9.18
CA TYR A 145 -11.88 17.84 9.86
C TYR A 145 -11.30 18.85 10.86
N PHE A 146 -10.31 18.43 11.66
CA PHE A 146 -9.63 19.34 12.59
C PHE A 146 -8.82 20.44 11.89
N ILE A 147 -8.25 20.17 10.71
CA ILE A 147 -7.61 21.23 9.91
C ILE A 147 -8.64 22.27 9.46
N LEU A 148 -9.82 21.84 9.00
CA LEU A 148 -10.88 22.76 8.56
C LEU A 148 -11.39 23.61 9.73
N LEU A 149 -11.61 23.01 10.90
CA LEU A 149 -11.95 23.74 12.12
C LEU A 149 -10.87 24.75 12.50
N GLY A 150 -9.59 24.36 12.41
CA GLY A 150 -8.46 25.25 12.69
C GLY A 150 -8.34 26.43 11.71
N LEU A 151 -8.90 26.31 10.51
CA LEU A 151 -9.02 27.39 9.52
C LEU A 151 -10.28 28.25 9.72
N GLY A 152 -11.10 27.96 10.73
CA GLY A 152 -12.33 28.70 11.02
C GLY A 152 -13.52 28.30 10.14
N ILE A 153 -13.48 27.11 9.52
CA ILE A 153 -14.56 26.62 8.66
C ILE A 153 -15.41 25.63 9.46
N GLU A 154 -16.68 25.99 9.67
CA GLU A 154 -17.66 25.10 10.26
C GLU A 154 -18.12 24.09 9.20
N ALA A 155 -17.67 22.85 9.33
CA ALA A 155 -18.11 21.73 8.51
C ALA A 155 -18.72 20.65 9.41
N ASP A 156 -19.58 19.81 8.85
CA ASP A 156 -20.05 18.61 9.55
C ASP A 156 -19.01 17.49 9.44
N LEU A 157 -18.76 16.77 10.54
CA LEU A 157 -17.75 15.72 10.60
C LEU A 157 -18.05 14.59 9.60
N LEU A 158 -19.32 14.19 9.48
CA LEU A 158 -19.73 13.11 8.60
C LEU A 158 -19.56 13.54 7.14
N GLN A 159 -19.91 14.78 6.81
CA GLN A 159 -19.72 15.34 5.48
C GLN A 159 -18.25 15.40 5.08
N VAL A 160 -17.36 15.85 5.97
CA VAL A 160 -15.90 15.89 5.69
C VAL A 160 -15.35 14.48 5.48
N ILE A 161 -15.74 13.51 6.31
CA ILE A 161 -15.32 12.12 6.16
C ILE A 161 -15.80 11.55 4.82
N SER A 162 -17.07 11.75 4.45
CA SER A 162 -17.63 11.28 3.19
C SER A 162 -16.89 11.87 1.99
N ILE A 163 -16.69 13.20 1.96
CA ILE A 163 -15.92 13.87 0.90
C ILE A 163 -14.50 13.30 0.81
N GLN A 164 -13.85 13.09 1.96
CA GLN A 164 -12.48 12.60 1.97
C GLN A 164 -12.35 11.14 1.53
N VAL A 165 -13.34 10.30 1.84
CA VAL A 165 -13.43 8.94 1.32
C VAL A 165 -13.54 8.97 -0.21
N LEU A 166 -14.38 9.85 -0.76
CA LEU A 166 -14.52 10.00 -2.21
C LEU A 166 -13.23 10.50 -2.87
N ILE A 167 -12.57 11.51 -2.29
CA ILE A 167 -11.27 12.00 -2.78
C ILE A 167 -10.24 10.87 -2.77
N GLN A 168 -10.16 10.11 -1.68
CA GLN A 168 -9.21 9.02 -1.57
C GLN A 168 -9.53 7.91 -2.59
N PHE A 169 -10.80 7.56 -2.78
CA PHE A 169 -11.25 6.64 -3.82
C PHE A 169 -10.83 7.12 -5.21
N MET A 170 -11.00 8.41 -5.51
CA MET A 170 -10.57 9.00 -6.79
C MET A 170 -9.05 8.97 -6.98
N ILE A 171 -8.26 9.22 -5.93
CA ILE A 171 -6.80 9.17 -5.97
C ILE A 171 -6.29 7.75 -6.29
N TYR A 172 -6.99 6.70 -5.87
CA TYR A 172 -6.59 5.33 -6.20
C TYR A 172 -6.66 5.01 -7.70
N PHE A 173 -7.43 5.76 -8.49
CA PHE A 173 -7.41 5.65 -9.96
C PHE A 173 -6.36 6.54 -10.62
N ALA A 174 -5.72 7.45 -9.88
CA ALA A 174 -4.75 8.35 -10.46
C ALA A 174 -3.56 7.54 -10.99
N PRO A 175 -3.26 7.58 -12.30
CA PRO A 175 -2.10 6.89 -12.86
C PRO A 175 -0.78 7.55 -12.44
N SER A 176 -0.84 8.73 -11.81
CA SER A 176 0.34 9.45 -11.36
C SER A 176 0.83 8.95 -9.99
N PRO A 177 2.14 8.62 -9.87
CA PRO A 177 2.72 8.30 -8.58
C PRO A 177 2.59 9.52 -7.65
N GLY A 178 1.86 9.35 -6.55
CA GLY A 178 1.57 10.43 -5.58
C GLY A 178 0.26 11.18 -5.77
N GLY A 179 -0.47 10.92 -6.86
CA GLY A 179 -1.85 11.36 -7.07
C GLY A 179 -2.10 12.87 -6.97
N SER A 180 -1.08 13.73 -7.09
CA SER A 180 -1.21 15.17 -6.81
C SER A 180 -2.21 15.88 -7.72
N GLY A 181 -2.15 15.65 -9.03
CA GLY A 181 -3.08 16.27 -9.98
C GLY A 181 -4.54 15.85 -9.77
N PHE A 182 -4.79 14.55 -9.55
CA PHE A 182 -6.13 14.07 -9.22
C PHE A 182 -6.59 14.54 -7.85
N ALA A 183 -5.71 14.56 -6.85
CA ALA A 183 -6.04 15.02 -5.51
C ALA A 183 -6.43 16.51 -5.50
N GLU A 184 -5.67 17.37 -6.17
CA GLU A 184 -5.97 18.80 -6.24
C GLU A 184 -7.29 19.06 -6.98
N MET A 185 -7.53 18.34 -8.08
CA MET A 185 -8.80 18.41 -8.79
C MET A 185 -9.97 17.92 -7.93
N SER A 186 -9.86 16.76 -7.29
CA SER A 186 -10.92 16.21 -6.43
C SER A 186 -11.20 17.11 -5.23
N ILE A 187 -10.16 17.69 -4.62
CA ILE A 187 -10.32 18.65 -3.51
C ILE A 187 -10.99 19.93 -4.02
N ALA A 188 -10.53 20.51 -5.12
CA ALA A 188 -11.14 21.72 -5.67
C ALA A 188 -12.62 21.52 -6.02
N VAL A 189 -12.99 20.36 -6.58
CA VAL A 189 -14.37 20.06 -6.97
C VAL A 189 -15.27 19.74 -5.77
N LEU A 190 -14.79 18.94 -4.81
CA LEU A 190 -15.62 18.47 -3.69
C LEU A 190 -15.57 19.41 -2.48
N PHE A 191 -14.40 19.89 -2.07
CA PHE A 191 -14.26 20.85 -0.98
C PHE A 191 -14.54 22.29 -1.42
N GLY A 192 -14.36 22.65 -2.70
CA GLY A 192 -14.66 24.01 -3.18
C GLY A 192 -16.12 24.43 -3.06
N LYS A 193 -17.03 23.48 -2.79
CA LYS A 193 -18.44 23.77 -2.46
C LYS A 193 -18.64 24.28 -1.03
N PHE A 194 -17.70 23.99 -0.12
CA PHE A 194 -17.80 24.30 1.32
C PHE A 194 -16.67 25.21 1.82
N VAL A 195 -15.54 25.18 1.13
CA VAL A 195 -14.30 25.84 1.52
C VAL A 195 -14.01 26.95 0.52
N PRO A 196 -13.85 28.21 0.98
CA PRO A 196 -13.51 29.32 0.09
C PRO A 196 -12.24 29.03 -0.72
N ALA A 197 -12.24 29.38 -2.00
CA ALA A 197 -11.12 29.08 -2.91
C ALA A 197 -9.78 29.67 -2.44
N ALA A 198 -9.81 30.77 -1.67
CA ALA A 198 -8.61 31.39 -1.10
C ALA A 198 -7.91 30.53 -0.04
N VAL A 199 -8.66 29.69 0.71
CA VAL A 199 -8.11 28.87 1.80
C VAL A 199 -7.90 27.41 1.39
N LEU A 200 -8.42 26.98 0.24
CA LEU A 200 -8.21 25.64 -0.31
C LEU A 200 -6.72 25.27 -0.45
N PRO A 201 -5.83 26.11 -1.03
CA PRO A 201 -4.40 25.78 -1.12
C PRO A 201 -3.72 25.66 0.23
N LEU A 202 -4.17 26.45 1.22
CA LEU A 202 -3.64 26.37 2.58
C LEU A 202 -4.08 25.07 3.26
N PHE A 203 -5.34 24.68 3.09
CA PHE A 203 -5.86 23.40 3.55
C PHE A 203 -5.08 22.22 2.95
N THR A 204 -4.88 22.21 1.62
CA THR A 204 -4.12 21.12 0.97
C THR A 204 -2.67 21.08 1.42
N LEU A 205 -2.04 22.24 1.64
CA LEU A 205 -0.68 22.30 2.16
C LEU A 205 -0.60 21.70 3.57
N LEU A 206 -1.48 22.10 4.49
CA LEU A 206 -1.54 21.56 5.85
C LEU A 206 -1.79 20.05 5.84
N GLN A 207 -2.73 19.60 5.00
CA GLN A 207 -3.00 18.18 4.81
C GLN A 207 -1.73 17.42 4.39
N ARG A 208 -0.97 17.94 3.42
CA ARG A 208 0.30 17.33 2.97
C ARG A 208 1.36 17.37 4.06
N SER A 209 1.49 18.47 4.80
CA SER A 209 2.35 18.59 5.99
C SER A 209 2.15 17.41 6.94
N TYR A 210 0.92 17.20 7.39
CA TYR A 210 0.59 16.15 8.35
C TYR A 210 0.66 14.73 7.78
N LEU A 211 0.19 14.50 6.55
CA LEU A 211 0.10 13.14 6.00
C LEU A 211 1.36 12.65 5.28
N LEU A 212 2.18 13.56 4.77
CA LEU A 212 3.36 13.21 3.98
C LEU A 212 4.65 13.59 4.71
N PHE A 213 4.79 14.85 5.14
CA PHE A 213 6.06 15.34 5.65
C PHE A 213 6.38 14.80 7.06
N PHE A 214 5.44 14.83 8.00
CA PHE A 214 5.68 14.29 9.35
C PHE A 214 6.05 12.80 9.36
N PRO A 215 5.28 11.89 8.72
CA PRO A 215 5.66 10.48 8.64
C PRO A 215 6.99 10.26 7.91
N ALA A 216 7.28 11.07 6.86
CA ALA A 216 8.54 10.98 6.15
C ALA A 216 9.74 11.36 7.02
N VAL A 217 9.62 12.43 7.82
CA VAL A 217 10.67 12.84 8.78
C VAL A 217 10.89 11.76 9.83
N ILE A 218 9.81 11.25 10.43
CA ILE A 218 9.92 10.16 11.43
C ILE A 218 10.57 8.92 10.78
N GLY A 219 10.10 8.51 9.60
CA GLY A 219 10.68 7.40 8.86
C GLY A 219 12.17 7.60 8.55
N ALA A 220 12.56 8.79 8.09
CA ALA A 220 13.94 9.14 7.81
C ALA A 220 14.81 9.05 9.07
N THR A 221 14.36 9.59 10.20
CA THR A 221 15.12 9.51 11.47
C THR A 221 15.33 8.07 11.92
N VAL A 222 14.32 7.21 11.78
CA VAL A 222 14.43 5.78 12.12
C VAL A 222 15.43 5.07 11.20
N VAL A 223 15.36 5.33 9.89
CA VAL A 223 16.29 4.74 8.91
C VAL A 223 17.72 5.19 9.15
N ILE A 224 17.94 6.47 9.41
CA ILE A 224 19.28 7.01 9.71
C ILE A 224 19.85 6.37 10.98
N ARG A 225 19.05 6.26 12.05
CA ARG A 225 19.48 5.58 13.29
C ARG A 225 19.82 4.11 13.07
N LEU A 226 19.06 3.41 12.23
CA LEU A 226 19.33 2.03 11.86
C LEU A 226 20.64 1.90 11.07
N LEU A 227 20.87 2.80 10.11
CA LEU A 227 22.11 2.83 9.33
C LEU A 227 23.32 3.18 10.19
N GLN A 228 23.19 4.12 11.13
CA GLN A 228 24.26 4.47 12.07
C GLN A 228 24.63 3.30 12.98
N ARG A 229 23.64 2.54 13.48
CA ARG A 229 23.90 1.30 14.24
C ARG A 229 24.65 0.28 13.40
N GLN A 230 24.22 0.06 12.16
CA GLN A 230 24.93 -0.84 11.25
C GLN A 230 26.36 -0.37 10.97
N ALA A 231 26.59 0.91 10.68
CA ALA A 231 27.93 1.43 10.44
C ALA A 231 28.86 1.24 11.66
N LYS A 232 28.31 1.33 12.88
CA LYS A 232 29.03 1.04 14.11
C LYS A 232 29.38 -0.44 14.26
N ASP A 233 28.43 -1.34 14.00
CA ASP A 233 28.64 -2.79 14.09
C ASP A 233 29.73 -3.27 13.10
N TRP A 234 29.86 -2.64 11.93
CA TRP A 234 30.91 -2.94 10.94
C TRP A 234 32.27 -2.33 11.30
N GLY A 235 32.30 -1.29 12.12
CA GLY A 235 33.53 -0.67 12.62
C GLY A 235 34.16 -1.41 13.81
N GLU A 236 33.45 -2.37 14.41
CA GLU A 236 33.89 -3.17 15.56
C GLU A 236 34.29 -4.61 15.19
N GLU A 237 34.26 -5.02 13.91
CA GLU A 237 34.88 -6.29 13.49
C GLU A 237 36.42 -6.20 13.62
N PRO A 238 37.06 -7.00 14.47
CA PRO A 238 38.49 -6.90 14.69
C PRO A 238 39.24 -7.47 13.48
N VAL A 239 40.20 -6.71 12.97
CA VAL A 239 41.13 -7.00 11.85
C VAL A 239 42.09 -8.17 12.15
N VAL A 240 41.69 -9.14 12.96
CA VAL A 240 42.60 -10.15 13.54
C VAL A 240 42.93 -11.31 12.60
N THR A 241 42.24 -11.51 11.48
CA THR A 241 42.49 -12.68 10.61
C THR A 241 43.51 -12.49 9.48
N ALA A 242 44.20 -11.34 9.40
CA ALA A 242 45.15 -11.08 8.29
C ALA A 242 46.63 -11.32 8.62
N LYS A 243 47.03 -11.56 9.88
CA LYS A 243 48.46 -11.69 10.26
C LYS A 243 48.96 -13.09 10.62
N GLU A 244 48.10 -14.10 10.73
CA GLU A 244 48.53 -15.42 11.26
C GLU A 244 48.89 -16.47 10.20
N ASN A 245 48.80 -16.15 8.89
CA ASN A 245 49.20 -17.06 7.81
C ASN A 245 50.55 -16.73 7.15
N SER A 246 51.31 -15.75 7.66
CA SER A 246 52.65 -15.41 7.16
C SER A 246 53.80 -16.11 7.89
N ASN A 247 53.55 -16.85 8.98
CA ASN A 247 54.62 -17.43 9.81
C ASN A 247 54.59 -18.98 9.84
N LYS A 248 54.11 -19.61 8.77
CA LYS A 248 54.06 -21.08 8.63
C LYS A 248 54.61 -21.59 7.28
N LYS A 249 55.49 -20.79 6.69
CA LYS A 249 56.35 -21.16 5.57
C LYS A 249 57.74 -20.60 5.84
N ASP A 250 58.46 -21.25 6.75
CA ASP A 250 59.92 -21.33 6.80
C ASP A 250 60.27 -22.66 7.48
#